data_AF-A0ABD3DQY2-F1
#
_entry.id   AF-A0ABD3DQY2-F1
#
_cell.length_a   1.000
_cell.length_b   1.000
_cell.length_c   1.000
_cell.angle_alpha   90.00
_cell.angle_beta   90.00
_cell.angle_gamma   90.00
#
_symmetry.space_group_name_H-M   'P 1'
#
loop_
_entity.id
_entity.type
_entity.pdbx_description
1 polymer ?
#
loop_
_entity_poly.entity_id
_entity_poly.type
_entity_poly.pdbx_seq_one_letter_code
_entity_poly.pdbx_strand_id
1 'polypeptide(L)' 'MAATYSLNSSIYVNISELEPGRSSFGIKVRVIRCYRQPSSHKADPDGTLELILHDEIGDRIHATIINIFSHGQ' A
#
# COMPACT_ATOMS: atom_id res chain seq x y z
N MET A 1 0.90 38.65 18.34
CA MET A 1 1.53 37.92 17.22
C MET A 1 0.64 36.73 16.89
N ALA A 2 -0.03 36.76 15.75
CA ALA A 2 -0.88 35.66 15.30
C ALA A 2 -0.01 34.57 14.69
N ALA A 3 -0.10 33.34 15.22
CA ALA A 3 0.44 32.18 14.55
C ALA A 3 -0.63 31.70 13.54
N THR A 4 -0.45 32.09 12.28
CA THR A 4 -1.25 31.59 11.16
C THR A 4 -0.66 30.24 10.75
N TYR A 5 -1.22 29.14 11.27
CA TYR A 5 -0.90 27.81 10.75
C TYR A 5 -1.73 27.58 9.49
N SER A 6 -1.05 27.52 8.35
CA SER A 6 -1.67 27.38 7.03
C SER A 6 -2.22 25.97 6.79
N LEU A 7 -3.50 25.93 6.42
CA LEU A 7 -4.14 25.06 5.42
C LEU A 7 -3.73 23.57 5.35
N ASN A 8 -4.57 22.71 5.93
CA ASN A 8 -4.99 21.39 5.43
C ASN A 8 -4.06 20.74 4.38
N SER A 9 -2.88 20.28 4.79
CA SER A 9 -2.09 19.39 3.92
C SER A 9 -2.70 17.99 3.99
N SER A 10 -3.01 17.44 2.82
CA SER A 10 -3.55 16.09 2.66
C SER A 10 -2.67 15.08 3.41
N ILE A 11 -3.25 14.17 4.20
CA ILE A 11 -2.57 13.18 5.07
C ILE A 11 -1.77 12.12 4.27
N TYR A 12 -1.62 12.31 2.96
CA TYR A 12 -0.99 11.36 2.06
C TYR A 12 0.43 11.80 1.70
N VAL A 13 1.38 10.87 1.77
CA VAL A 13 2.76 11.04 1.32
C VAL A 13 2.96 10.38 -0.05
N ASN A 14 4.02 10.77 -0.75
CA ASN A 14 4.45 10.09 -1.97
C ASN A 14 5.14 8.77 -1.65
N ILE A 15 5.26 7.88 -2.65
CA ILE A 15 5.92 6.58 -2.46
C ILE A 15 7.40 6.75 -2.10
N SER A 16 8.08 7.72 -2.69
CA SER A 16 9.50 8.02 -2.40
C SER A 16 9.75 8.53 -0.98
N GLU A 17 8.72 8.95 -0.26
CA GLU A 17 8.81 9.43 1.13
C GLU A 17 8.53 8.32 2.17
N LEU A 18 8.32 7.09 1.73
CA LEU A 18 8.11 5.95 2.62
C LEU A 18 9.42 5.55 3.32
N GLU A 19 9.39 5.56 4.65
CA GLU A 19 10.54 5.16 5.45
C GLU A 19 10.35 3.77 6.07
N PRO A 20 11.35 2.88 5.96
CA PRO A 20 11.36 1.62 6.70
C PRO A 20 11.20 1.87 8.21
N GLY A 21 10.29 1.14 8.85
CA GLY A 21 10.03 1.27 10.29
C GLY A 21 8.86 2.19 10.64
N ARG A 22 8.39 3.02 9.72
CA ARG A 22 7.12 3.75 9.90
C ARG A 22 5.95 2.82 9.60
N SER A 23 5.26 2.38 10.65
CA SER A 23 4.17 1.40 10.55
C SER A 23 2.82 1.97 10.12
N SER A 24 2.65 3.30 10.14
CA SER A 24 1.40 3.97 9.77
C SER A 24 1.65 5.17 8.85
N PHE A 25 1.01 5.13 7.69
CA PHE A 25 1.08 6.15 6.64
C PHE A 25 -0.16 6.07 5.74
N GLY A 26 -0.47 7.17 5.06
CA GLY A 26 -1.41 7.20 3.95
C GLY A 26 -0.65 7.47 2.65
N ILE A 27 -0.98 6.75 1.58
CA ILE A 27 -0.54 7.06 0.21
C ILE A 27 -1.75 7.15 -0.71
N LYS A 28 -1.69 8.02 -1.71
CA LYS A 28 -2.71 8.12 -2.76
C LYS A 28 -2.14 7.56 -4.05
N VAL A 29 -2.72 6.45 -4.51
CA VAL A 29 -2.16 5.67 -5.62
C VAL A 29 -3.23 5.19 -6.59
N ARG A 30 -2.82 4.94 -7.83
CA ARG A 30 -3.59 4.20 -8.84
C ARG A 30 -3.11 2.76 -8.89
N VAL A 31 -4.04 1.82 -8.96
CA VAL A 31 -3.73 0.41 -9.22
C VAL A 31 -3.39 0.23 -10.70
N ILE A 32 -2.18 -0.26 -10.99
CA ILE A 32 -1.70 -0.54 -12.35
C ILE A 32 -1.87 -2.00 -12.71
N ARG A 33 -1.53 -2.90 -11.77
CA ARG A 33 -1.76 -4.35 -11.91
C ARG A 33 -2.29 -4.90 -10.60
N CYS A 34 -3.18 -5.86 -10.72
CA CYS A 34 -3.75 -6.61 -9.62
C CYS A 34 -3.90 -8.05 -10.09
N TYR A 35 -3.21 -8.98 -9.45
CA TYR A 35 -3.28 -10.39 -9.82
C TYR A 35 -3.12 -11.28 -8.59
N ARG A 36 -3.79 -12.42 -8.62
CA ARG A 36 -3.64 -13.45 -7.60
C ARG A 36 -2.39 -14.26 -7.92
N GLN A 37 -1.49 -14.38 -6.96
CA GLN A 37 -0.39 -15.33 -7.05
C GLN A 37 -0.79 -16.59 -6.28
N PRO A 38 -0.91 -17.74 -6.97
CA PRO A 38 -1.21 -19.01 -6.31
C PRO A 38 -0.02 -19.39 -5.41
N SER A 39 -0.31 -19.96 -4.25
CA SER A 39 0.72 -20.49 -3.39
C SER A 39 1.37 -21.72 -4.04
N SER A 40 2.68 -21.62 -4.29
CA SER A 40 3.46 -22.78 -4.76
C SER A 40 3.77 -23.78 -3.64
N HIS A 41 3.59 -23.38 -2.38
CA HIS A 41 3.87 -24.19 -1.20
C HIS A 41 2.59 -24.59 -0.48
N LYS A 42 2.45 -25.89 -0.16
CA LYS A 42 1.36 -26.47 0.64
C LYS A 42 1.14 -25.83 2.02
N ALA A 43 2.06 -24.98 2.48
CA ALA A 43 2.02 -24.33 3.79
C ALA A 43 1.15 -23.07 3.82
N ASP A 44 0.81 -22.49 2.67
CA ASP A 44 -0.01 -21.28 2.59
C ASP A 44 -1.22 -21.55 1.69
N PRO A 45 -2.36 -21.99 2.25
CA PRO A 45 -3.48 -22.48 1.43
C PRO A 45 -4.17 -21.35 0.63
N ASP A 46 -3.99 -20.09 1.02
CA ASP A 46 -4.89 -19.02 0.56
C ASP A 46 -4.34 -18.23 -0.63
N GLY A 47 -3.02 -18.31 -0.89
CA GLY A 47 -2.35 -17.52 -1.94
C GLY A 47 -2.35 -16.02 -1.63
N THR A 48 -1.63 -15.23 -2.44
CA THR A 48 -1.48 -13.78 -2.21
C THR A 48 -2.16 -12.96 -3.29
N LEU A 49 -2.48 -11.71 -2.97
CA LEU A 49 -2.83 -10.69 -3.97
C LEU A 49 -1.65 -9.76 -4.15
N GLU A 50 -1.15 -9.70 -5.38
CA GLU A 50 -0.04 -8.85 -5.77
C GLU A 50 -0.59 -7.59 -6.46
N LEU A 51 -0.10 -6.43 -6.03
CA LEU A 51 -0.52 -5.12 -6.50
C LEU A 51 0.69 -4.31 -6.95
N ILE A 52 0.64 -3.78 -8.17
CA ILE A 52 1.56 -2.74 -8.61
C ILE A 52 0.82 -1.41 -8.54
N LEU A 53 1.30 -0.51 -7.70
CA LEU A 53 0.70 0.78 -7.39
C LEU A 53 1.59 1.91 -7.92
N HIS A 54 0.98 3.01 -8.35
CA HIS A 54 1.65 4.17 -8.92
C HIS A 54 1.09 5.45 -8.29
N ASP A 55 1.95 6.35 -7.80
CA ASP A 55 1.52 7.63 -7.27
C ASP A 55 1.41 8.72 -8.35
N GLU A 56 1.12 9.95 -7.94
CA GLU A 56 0.91 11.08 -8.86
C GLU A 56 2.20 11.60 -9.52
N ILE A 57 3.35 11.41 -8.89
CA ILE A 57 4.65 11.86 -9.41
C ILE A 57 5.32 10.82 -10.31
N GLY A 58 4.86 9.57 -10.24
CA GLY A 58 5.27 8.53 -11.15
C GLY A 58 6.06 7.39 -10.49
N ASP A 59 6.15 7.36 -9.16
CA ASP A 59 6.85 6.33 -8.41
C ASP A 59 5.98 5.08 -8.29
N ARG A 60 6.64 3.92 -8.24
CA ARG A 60 5.98 2.61 -8.18
C ARG A 60 6.33 1.87 -6.91
N ILE A 61 5.33 1.22 -6.33
CA ILE A 61 5.52 0.26 -5.24
C ILE A 61 4.81 -1.06 -5.56
N HIS A 62 5.47 -2.16 -5.22
CA HIS A 62 4.88 -3.49 -5.25
C HIS A 62 4.37 -3.81 -3.85
N ALA A 63 3.08 -4.13 -3.73
CA ALA A 63 2.43 -4.49 -2.49
C ALA A 63 1.87 -5.91 -2.59
N THR A 64 2.24 -6.73 -1.60
CA THR A 64 1.73 -8.08 -1.44
C THR A 64 0.77 -8.09 -0.26
N ILE A 65 -0.46 -8.56 -0.48
CA ILE A 65 -1.42 -8.78 0.59
C ILE A 65 -1.50 -10.30 0.85
N ILE A 66 -1.29 -10.68 2.10
CA ILE A 66 -1.34 -12.06 2.60
C ILE A 66 -2.66 -12.31 3.35
N ASN A 67 -3.08 -13.57 3.48
CA ASN A 67 -4.27 -13.99 4.27
C ASN A 67 -5.60 -13.32 3.88
N ILE A 68 -5.79 -13.00 2.60
CA ILE A 68 -6.99 -12.28 2.12
C ILE A 68 -8.24 -13.17 2.13
N PHE A 69 -8.05 -14.48 2.02
CA PHE A 69 -9.12 -15.46 1.83
C PHE A 69 -9.34 -16.34 3.07
N SER A 70 -8.90 -15.88 4.25
CA SER A 70 -9.19 -16.60 5.49
C SER A 70 -10.70 -16.79 5.61
N HIS A 71 -11.14 -18.04 5.40
CA HIS A 71 -12.53 -18.41 5.58
C HIS A 71 -12.92 -18.00 7.00
N GLY A 72 -13.99 -17.21 7.12
CA GLY A 72 -14.61 -16.90 8.39
C GLY A 72 -14.85 -18.21 9.14
N GLN A 73 -14.08 -18.41 10.21
CA GLN A 73 -14.34 -19.37 11.26
C GLN A 73 -15.37 -18.77 12.20
#